data_AF-A0A328U4R2-F1
#
_entry.id   AF-A0A328U4R2-F1
#
_cell.length_a   1.000
_cell.length_b   1.000
_cell.length_c   1.000
_cell.angle_alpha   90.00
_cell.angle_beta   90.00
_cell.angle_gamma   90.00
#
_symmetry.space_group_name_H-M   'P 1'
#
loop_
_entity.id
_entity.type
_entity.pdbx_description
1 polymer ?
#
loop_
_entity_poly.entity_id
_entity_poly.type
_entity_poly.pdbx_seq_one_letter_code
_entity_poly.pdbx_strand_id
1 'polypeptide(L)' 'MDNHSYRRLERLRGQLVDAAMRKDSFLDRDVIQLSQTLDQLIVKVQTEKTKALSARR' A
#
# COMPACT_ATOMS: atom_id res chain seq x y z
N MET A 1 -0.97 -1.91 -15.33
CA MET A 1 -0.59 -2.02 -13.90
C MET A 1 0.88 -2.37 -13.93
N ASP A 2 1.75 -1.42 -13.61
CA ASP A 2 3.19 -1.65 -13.73
C ASP A 2 3.66 -2.60 -12.62
N ASN A 3 4.39 -3.65 -13.01
CA ASN A 3 4.99 -4.63 -12.10
C ASN A 3 5.83 -3.97 -10.99
N HIS A 4 6.33 -2.75 -11.23
CA HIS A 4 7.11 -1.99 -10.27
C HIS A 4 6.27 -1.48 -9.08
N SER A 5 5.04 -1.03 -9.34
CA SER A 5 4.13 -0.54 -8.31
C SER A 5 3.60 -1.68 -7.45
N TYR A 6 3.33 -2.83 -8.07
CA TYR A 6 2.90 -4.04 -7.37
C TYR A 6 3.99 -4.59 -6.44
N ARG A 7 5.23 -4.69 -6.92
CA ARG A 7 6.38 -5.10 -6.11
C ARG A 7 6.64 -4.16 -4.93
N ARG A 8 6.42 -2.85 -5.09
CA ARG A 8 6.60 -1.89 -3.99
C ARG A 8 5.53 -2.03 -2.92
N LEU A 9 4.30 -2.29 -3.35
CA LEU A 9 3.16 -2.54 -2.46
C LEU A 9 3.35 -3.85 -1.68
N GLU A 10 3.77 -4.91 -2.34
CA GLU A 10 4.03 -6.21 -1.70
C GLU A 10 5.18 -6.13 -0.69
N ARG A 11 6.22 -5.34 -1.00
CA ARG A 11 7.34 -5.08 -0.07
C ARG A 11 6.89 -4.30 1.17
N LEU A 12 6.08 -3.26 1.01
CA LEU A 12 5.49 -2.50 2.13
C LEU A 12 4.56 -3.37 2.98
N ARG A 13 3.78 -4.25 2.33
CA ARG A 13 2.92 -5.21 3.02
C ARG A 13 3.72 -6.21 3.86
N GLY A 14 4.84 -6.71 3.32
CA GLY A 14 5.77 -7.56 4.09
C GLY A 14 6.35 -6.84 5.31
N GLN A 15 6.78 -5.59 5.15
CA GLN A 15 7.31 -4.79 6.27
C GLN A 15 6.27 -4.53 7.37
N LEU A 16 5.01 -4.33 6.98
CA LEU A 16 3.89 -4.15 7.92
C LEU A 16 3.60 -5.43 8.70
N VAL A 17 3.56 -6.57 8.01
CA VAL A 17 3.38 -7.90 8.65
C VAL A 17 4.54 -8.21 9.59
N ASP A 18 5.79 -7.99 9.18
CA ASP A 18 6.97 -8.19 10.03
C ASP A 18 6.97 -7.26 11.25
N ALA A 19 6.53 -6.01 11.11
CA ALA A 19 6.41 -5.08 12.23
C ALA A 19 5.32 -5.51 13.21
N ALA A 20 4.17 -5.95 12.70
CA ALA A 20 3.07 -6.45 13.52
C ALA A 20 3.43 -7.76 14.23
N MET A 21 4.12 -8.69 13.55
CA MET A 21 4.59 -9.95 14.16
C MET A 21 5.68 -9.71 15.20
N ARG A 22 6.55 -8.71 15.02
CA ARG A 22 7.59 -8.37 16.01
C ARG A 22 7.05 -7.70 17.27
N LYS A 23 6.00 -6.90 17.15
CA LYS A 23 5.41 -6.18 18.28
C LYS A 23 4.20 -6.88 18.91
N ASP A 24 3.78 -8.01 18.33
CA ASP A 24 2.58 -8.79 18.70
C ASP A 24 1.32 -7.93 18.84
N SER A 25 1.27 -6.83 18.07
CA SER A 25 0.19 -5.85 18.15
C SER A 25 0.07 -5.09 16.84
N PHE A 26 -1.13 -5.14 16.26
CA PHE A 26 -1.52 -4.34 15.10
C PHE A 26 -1.92 -2.91 15.47
N LEU A 27 -1.93 -2.58 16.78
CA LEU A 27 -2.27 -1.26 17.31
C LEU A 27 -1.04 -0.38 17.55
N ASP A 28 0.15 -0.89 17.26
CA ASP A 28 1.36 -0.08 17.36
C ASP A 28 1.35 1.03 16.31
N ARG A 29 1.76 2.23 16.75
CA ARG A 29 1.75 3.45 15.93
C ARG A 29 2.50 3.25 14.61
N ASP A 30 3.60 2.49 14.61
CA ASP A 30 4.39 2.24 13.40
C ASP A 30 3.64 1.34 12.41
N VAL A 31 2.91 0.35 12.92
CA VAL A 31 2.09 -0.57 12.11
C VAL A 31 0.90 0.18 11.50
N ILE A 32 0.24 1.03 12.29
CA ILE A 32 -0.86 1.89 11.83
C ILE A 32 -0.37 2.88 10.77
N GLN A 33 0.78 3.52 11.00
CA GLN A 33 1.38 4.48 10.06
C GLN A 33 1.74 3.79 8.73
N LEU A 34 2.30 2.57 8.78
CA LEU A 34 2.60 1.76 7.60
C LEU A 34 1.32 1.37 6.85
N SER A 35 0.25 1.00 7.56
CA SER A 35 -1.04 0.65 6.95
C SER A 35 -1.65 1.84 6.22
N GLN A 36 -1.72 3.00 6.89
CA GLN A 36 -2.28 4.22 6.30
C GLN A 36 -1.49 4.68 5.08
N THR A 37 -0.16 4.52 5.11
CA THR A 37 0.70 4.84 3.97
C THR A 37 0.43 3.89 2.78
N LEU A 38 0.22 2.60 3.07
CA LEU A 38 -0.15 1.61 2.05
C LEU A 38 -1.50 1.92 1.41
N ASP A 39 -2.53 2.23 2.23
CA ASP A 39 -3.87 2.58 1.76
C ASP A 39 -3.86 3.83 0.87
N GLN A 40 -3.12 4.87 1.26
CA GLN A 40 -2.98 6.08 0.44
C GLN A 40 -2.34 5.77 -0.93
N LEU A 41 -1.34 4.88 -0.96
CA LEU A 41 -0.68 4.46 -2.20
C LEU A 41 -1.63 3.65 -3.09
N ILE A 42 -2.46 2.78 -2.51
CA ILE A 42 -3.48 2.01 -3.23
C ILE A 42 -4.50 2.95 -3.86
N VAL A 43 -5.06 3.89 -3.09
CA VAL A 43 -6.04 4.87 -3.59
C VAL A 43 -5.43 5.74 -4.68
N LYS A 44 -4.18 6.19 -4.51
CA LYS A 44 -3.49 7.00 -5.52
C LYS A 44 -3.31 6.23 -6.82
N VAL A 45 -2.81 4.99 -6.76
CA VAL A 45 -2.64 4.14 -7.96
C VAL A 45 -3.98 3.81 -8.62
N GLN A 46 -5.02 3.54 -7.85
CA GLN A 46 -6.36 3.29 -8.40
C GLN A 46 -6.95 4.53 -9.07
N THR A 47 -6.79 5.70 -8.47
CA THR A 47 -7.27 6.98 -9.03
C THR A 47 -6.58 7.29 -10.35
N GLU A 48 -5.25 7.14 -10.40
CA GLU A 48 -4.47 7.31 -11.63
C GLU A 48 -4.87 6.29 -12.70
N LYS A 49 -5.13 5.04 -12.31
CA LYS A 49 -5.63 4.00 -13.23
C LYS A 49 -7.02 4.33 -13.78
N THR A 50 -7.93 4.82 -12.94
CA THR A 50 -9.28 5.25 -13.35
C THR A 50 -9.20 6.44 -14.30
N LYS A 51 -8.37 7.45 -13.99
CA LYS A 51 -8.12 8.59 -14.88
C LYS A 51 -7.55 8.16 -16.23
N ALA A 52 -6.57 7.26 -16.24
CA ALA A 52 -5.98 6.74 -17.48
C ALA A 52 -6.98 5.91 -18.31
N LEU A 53 -7.91 5.21 -17.65
CA LEU A 53 -9.00 4.47 -18.32
C LEU A 53 -10.09 5.40 -18.86
N SER A 54 -10.41 6.50 -18.16
CA SER A 54 -11.37 7.51 -18.62
C SER A 54 -10.83 8.41 -19.72
N ALA A 55 -9.52 8.68 -19.74
CA ALA A 55 -8.86 9.48 -20.79
C ALA A 55 -8.68 8.72 -22.11
N ARG A 56 -8.96 7.41 -22.11
CA ARG A 56 -8.81 6.49 -23.25
C ARG A 56 -10.17 6.11 -23.86
N ARG A 57 -11.25 6.75 -23.41
CA ARG A 57 -12.64 6.53 -23.80
C ARG A 57 -13.18 7.78 -24.47
#